data_AF-A0A255QYL5-F1
#
_entry.id   AF-A0A255QYL5-F1
#
_cell.length_a   1.000
_cell.length_b   1.000
_cell.length_c   1.000
_cell.angle_alpha   90.00
_cell.angle_beta   90.00
_cell.angle_gamma   90.00
#
_symmetry.space_group_name_H-M   'P 1'
#
loop_
_entity.id
_entity.type
_entity.pdbx_description
1 polymer ?
#
loop_
_entity_poly.entity_id
_entity_poly.type
_entity_poly.pdbx_seq_one_letter_code
_entity_poly.pdbx_strand_id
1 'polypeptide(L)'
;MDQKAAIMIVIEHFGDIKPGTKCSAVFFDAERIRREREFHAKLYSENGVYDPAIRRDMVAANVPDEPYWLVSLKTGNSETGERTRLHRVDARTGKVLPEHF
;
A
#
# COMPACT_ATOMS: atom_id res chain seq x y z
N MET A 1 -0.86 11.64 -11.79
CA MET A 1 0.30 11.76 -10.88
C MET A 1 1.37 10.79 -11.34
N ASP A 2 2.65 11.17 -11.26
CA ASP A 2 3.78 10.28 -11.59
C ASP A 2 4.40 9.65 -10.33
N GLN A 3 5.37 8.76 -10.55
CA GLN A 3 6.06 8.04 -9.48
C GLN A 3 6.78 8.98 -8.49
N LYS A 4 7.40 10.05 -9.00
CA LYS A 4 8.17 11.00 -8.17
C LYS A 4 7.23 11.78 -7.27
N ALA A 5 6.11 12.25 -7.80
CA ALA A 5 5.10 12.97 -7.03
C ALA A 5 4.51 12.12 -5.90
N ALA A 6 4.22 10.84 -6.16
CA ALA A 6 3.74 9.92 -5.12
C ALA A 6 4.75 9.76 -3.97
N ILE A 7 6.04 9.64 -4.30
CA ILE A 7 7.12 9.54 -3.30
C ILE A 7 7.22 10.83 -2.47
N MET A 8 7.20 11.99 -3.13
CA MET A 8 7.31 13.29 -2.46
C MET A 8 6.16 13.52 -1.49
N ILE A 9 4.93 13.17 -1.86
CA ILE A 9 3.76 13.24 -0.97
C ILE A 9 4.00 12.45 0.32
N VAL A 10 4.54 11.24 0.23
CA VAL A 10 4.83 10.42 1.42
C VAL A 10 5.95 11.05 2.26
N ILE A 11 7.01 11.54 1.63
CA ILE A 11 8.11 12.21 2.34
C ILE A 11 7.59 13.44 3.11
N GLU A 12 6.79 14.28 2.45
CA GLU A 12 6.19 15.48 3.03
C GLU A 12 5.19 15.14 4.15
N HIS A 13 4.38 14.09 3.95
CA HIS A 13 3.37 13.68 4.93
C HIS A 13 3.98 13.19 6.25
N PHE A 14 5.09 12.45 6.17
CA PHE A 14 5.74 11.89 7.37
C PHE A 14 6.83 12.78 7.96
N GLY A 15 7.40 13.72 7.18
CA GLY A 15 8.38 14.73 7.63
C GLY A 15 9.75 14.21 8.08
N ASP A 16 9.83 12.98 8.57
CA ASP A 16 10.98 12.39 9.26
C ASP A 16 11.72 11.34 8.42
N ILE A 17 11.86 11.59 7.11
CA ILE A 17 12.57 10.66 6.21
C ILE A 17 14.05 11.06 6.16
N LYS A 18 14.91 10.21 6.73
CA LYS A 18 16.37 10.45 6.77
C LYS A 18 16.96 10.52 5.35
N PRO A 19 17.93 11.42 5.09
CA PRO A 19 18.72 11.39 3.87
C PRO A 19 19.36 10.01 3.64
N GLY A 20 19.42 9.57 2.38
CA GLY A 20 19.90 8.23 2.01
C GLY A 20 18.86 7.11 2.13
N THR A 21 17.62 7.41 2.57
CA THR A 21 16.50 6.46 2.50
C THR A 21 16.21 6.10 1.05
N LYS A 22 16.18 4.81 0.72
CA LYS A 22 15.80 4.35 -0.62
C LYS A 22 14.28 4.41 -0.72
N CYS A 23 13.79 5.08 -1.76
CA CYS A 23 12.37 5.19 -2.07
C CYS A 23 12.06 4.54 -3.42
N SER A 24 10.93 3.86 -3.50
CA SER A 24 10.35 3.40 -4.77
C SER A 24 8.83 3.54 -4.69
N ALA A 25 8.17 3.58 -5.84
CA ALA A 25 6.72 3.57 -5.89
C ALA A 25 6.23 2.76 -7.07
N VAL A 26 5.14 2.03 -6.87
CA VAL A 26 4.52 1.17 -7.86
C VAL A 26 3.07 1.55 -8.01
N PHE A 27 2.63 1.76 -9.24
CA PHE A 27 1.23 2.07 -9.53
C PHE A 27 0.37 0.80 -9.51
N PHE A 28 -0.75 0.88 -8.81
CA PHE A 28 -1.82 -0.10 -8.78
C PHE A 28 -3.00 0.46 -9.57
N ASP A 29 -3.09 0.03 -10.81
CA ASP A 29 -4.24 0.31 -11.68
C ASP A 29 -5.43 -0.59 -11.34
N ALA A 30 -6.56 -0.35 -12.02
CA ALA A 30 -7.79 -1.10 -11.78
C ALA A 30 -7.62 -2.62 -11.97
N GLU A 31 -6.83 -3.06 -12.96
CA GLU A 31 -6.61 -4.49 -13.22
C GLU A 31 -5.75 -5.13 -12.13
N ARG A 32 -4.71 -4.43 -11.66
CA ARG A 32 -3.87 -4.92 -10.56
C ARG A 32 -4.64 -4.96 -9.25
N ILE A 33 -5.49 -3.96 -8.99
CA ILE A 33 -6.40 -3.94 -7.83
C ILE A 33 -7.37 -5.11 -7.89
N ARG A 34 -7.97 -5.39 -9.06
CA ARG A 34 -8.86 -6.54 -9.24
C ARG A 34 -8.16 -7.85 -8.86
N ARG A 35 -6.93 -8.06 -9.34
CA ARG A 35 -6.12 -9.25 -9.00
C ARG A 35 -5.76 -9.32 -7.52
N GLU A 36 -5.43 -8.19 -6.89
CA GLU A 36 -5.15 -8.13 -5.45
C GLU A 36 -6.39 -8.50 -4.62
N ARG A 37 -7.57 -7.99 -5.00
CA ARG A 37 -8.85 -8.36 -4.36
C ARG A 37 -9.17 -9.84 -4.51
N GLU A 38 -8.95 -10.41 -5.70
CA GLU A 38 -9.13 -11.85 -5.95
C GLU A 38 -8.17 -12.70 -5.10
N PHE A 39 -6.92 -12.27 -4.99
CA PHE A 39 -5.93 -12.92 -4.14
C PHE A 39 -6.34 -12.89 -2.66
N HIS A 40 -6.74 -11.74 -2.13
CA HIS A 40 -7.22 -11.63 -0.74
C HIS A 40 -8.48 -12.46 -0.51
N ALA A 41 -9.44 -12.44 -1.44
CA ALA A 41 -10.65 -13.26 -1.34
C ALA A 41 -10.30 -14.75 -1.24
N LYS A 42 -9.39 -15.23 -2.11
CA LYS A 42 -8.91 -16.61 -2.06
C LYS A 42 -8.23 -16.92 -0.73
N LEU A 43 -7.30 -16.07 -0.29
CA LEU A 43 -6.58 -16.23 0.97
C LEU A 43 -7.53 -16.34 2.17
N TYR A 44 -8.53 -15.47 2.27
CA TYR A 44 -9.49 -15.53 3.38
C TYR A 44 -10.37 -16.77 3.33
N SER A 45 -10.76 -17.22 2.13
CA SER A 45 -11.54 -18.46 1.98
C SER A 45 -10.73 -19.70 2.40
N GLU A 46 -9.43 -19.73 2.10
CA GLU A 46 -8.53 -20.81 2.49
C GLU A 46 -8.27 -20.79 4.01
N ASN A 47 -8.34 -19.62 4.64
CA ASN A 47 -8.16 -19.43 6.09
C ASN A 47 -9.47 -19.53 6.90
N GLY A 48 -10.54 -20.07 6.31
CA GLY A 48 -11.79 -20.39 7.04
C GLY A 48 -12.88 -19.32 7.01
N VAL A 49 -12.72 -18.25 6.24
CA VAL A 49 -13.75 -17.22 6.05
C VAL A 49 -14.67 -17.61 4.88
N TYR A 50 -15.66 -18.45 5.19
CA TYR A 50 -16.57 -19.00 4.18
C TYR A 50 -17.75 -18.08 3.86
N ASP A 51 -18.19 -17.24 4.81
CA ASP A 51 -19.26 -16.28 4.58
C ASP A 51 -18.85 -15.26 3.50
N PRO A 52 -19.58 -15.18 2.36
CA PRO A 52 -19.24 -14.28 1.27
C PRO A 52 -19.30 -12.79 1.62
N ALA A 53 -20.21 -12.39 2.52
CA ALA A 53 -20.35 -11.00 2.94
C ALA A 53 -19.17 -10.60 3.83
N ILE A 54 -18.84 -11.42 4.84
CA ILE A 54 -17.68 -11.18 5.71
C ILE A 54 -16.40 -11.13 4.89
N ARG A 55 -16.22 -12.06 3.94
CA ARG A 55 -15.05 -12.07 3.07
C ARG A 55 -14.95 -10.80 2.22
N ARG A 56 -16.05 -10.35 1.63
CA ARG A 56 -16.05 -9.11 0.83
C ARG A 56 -15.65 -7.91 1.67
N ASP A 57 -16.17 -7.81 2.88
CA ASP A 57 -15.88 -6.71 3.79
C ASP A 57 -14.42 -6.74 4.25
N MET A 58 -13.86 -7.92 4.52
CA MET A 58 -12.43 -8.09 4.81
C MET A 58 -11.54 -7.69 3.63
N VAL A 59 -11.91 -8.06 2.41
CA VAL A 59 -11.17 -7.63 1.20
C VAL A 59 -11.21 -6.11 1.07
N ALA A 60 -12.39 -5.49 1.20
CA ALA A 60 -12.55 -4.04 1.10
C ALA A 60 -11.79 -3.27 2.19
N ALA A 61 -11.65 -3.84 3.39
CA ALA A 61 -10.85 -3.25 4.46
C ALA A 61 -9.33 -3.28 4.16
N ASN A 62 -8.87 -4.22 3.33
CA ASN A 62 -7.44 -4.44 3.08
C ASN A 62 -6.96 -3.94 1.71
N VAL A 63 -7.84 -3.83 0.73
CA VAL A 63 -7.50 -3.47 -0.65
C VAL A 63 -8.36 -2.28 -1.11
N PRO A 64 -7.75 -1.11 -1.39
CA PRO A 64 -8.46 0.05 -1.92
C PRO A 64 -9.15 -0.24 -3.26
N ASP A 65 -10.28 0.40 -3.49
CA ASP A 65 -11.09 0.22 -4.71
C ASP A 65 -10.61 1.12 -5.84
N GLU A 66 -10.02 2.25 -5.47
CA GLU A 66 -9.54 3.27 -6.39
C GLU A 66 -8.03 3.09 -6.67
N PRO A 67 -7.56 3.43 -7.89
CA PRO A 67 -6.15 3.39 -8.23
C PRO A 67 -5.26 4.13 -7.24
N TYR A 68 -4.15 3.52 -6.85
CA TYR A 68 -3.24 4.07 -5.85
C TYR A 68 -1.77 3.80 -6.19
N TRP A 69 -0.88 4.56 -5.57
CA TRP A 69 0.56 4.32 -5.58
C TRP A 69 0.97 3.65 -4.29
N LEU A 70 1.64 2.50 -4.38
CA LEU A 70 2.30 1.86 -3.26
C LEU A 70 3.73 2.36 -3.19
N VAL A 71 4.02 3.22 -2.21
CA VAL A 71 5.33 3.82 -1.96
C VAL A 71 6.06 3.00 -0.91
N SER A 72 7.28 2.58 -1.22
CA SER A 72 8.16 1.87 -0.31
C SER A 72 9.28 2.80 0.14
N LEU A 73 9.46 2.90 1.46
CA LEU A 73 10.58 3.59 2.09
C LEU A 73 11.43 2.56 2.83
N LYS A 74 12.67 2.40 2.38
CA LYS A 74 13.62 1.45 2.95
C LYS A 74 14.74 2.21 3.65
N THR A 75 14.66 2.22 4.98
CA THR A 75 15.70 2.81 5.84
C THR A 75 16.77 1.75 6.13
N GLY A 76 18.01 2.02 5.73
CA GLY A 76 19.16 1.21 6.10
C GLY A 76 19.91 1.85 7.26
N ASN A 77 20.03 1.14 8.39
CA ASN A 77 21.12 1.35 9.34
C ASN A 77 21.66 -0.04 9.66
N SER A 78 22.96 -0.23 9.44
CA SER A 78 23.68 -1.51 9.41
C SER A 78 23.80 -2.22 10.77
N GLU A 79 22.92 -1.94 11.74
CA GLU A 79 22.96 -2.55 13.08
C GLU A 79 21.64 -3.20 13.52
N THR A 80 20.50 -2.90 12.89
CA THR A 80 19.17 -3.43 13.32
C THR A 80 18.29 -3.98 12.19
N GLY A 81 18.86 -4.22 11.01
CA GLY A 81 18.14 -4.75 9.85
C GLY A 81 17.40 -3.68 9.02
N GLU A 82 17.21 -3.97 7.74
CA GLU A 82 16.49 -3.09 6.82
C GLU A 82 14.99 -3.11 7.12
N ARG A 83 14.43 -1.99 7.58
CA ARG A 83 12.98 -1.85 7.78
C ARG A 83 12.36 -1.17 6.56
N THR A 84 11.48 -1.90 5.88
CA THR A 84 10.67 -1.38 4.78
C THR A 84 9.33 -0.91 5.34
N ARG A 85 8.96 0.34 5.06
CA ARG A 85 7.62 0.87 5.31
C ARG A 85 6.91 1.03 3.97
N LEU A 86 5.64 0.65 3.93
CA LEU A 86 4.82 0.69 2.72
C LEU A 86 3.66 1.64 2.96
N HIS A 87 3.52 2.65 2.12
CA HIS A 87 2.48 3.67 2.23
C HIS A 87 1.66 3.70 0.94
N ARG A 88 0.35 3.85 1.06
CA ARG A 88 -0.54 3.96 -0.10
C ARG A 88 -0.91 5.42 -0.32
N VAL A 89 -0.87 5.88 -1.56
CA VAL A 89 -1.29 7.24 -1.96
C VAL A 89 -2.36 7.13 -3.03
N ASP A 90 -3.53 7.70 -2.78
CA ASP A 90 -4.61 7.75 -3.76
C ASP A 90 -4.16 8.49 -5.02
N ALA A 91 -4.28 7.86 -6.19
CA ALA A 91 -3.72 8.37 -7.42
C ALA A 91 -4.49 9.58 -8.00
N ARG A 92 -5.72 9.79 -7.55
CA ARG A 92 -6.63 10.84 -8.02
C ARG A 92 -6.52 12.10 -7.16
N THR A 93 -6.36 11.91 -5.86
CA THR A 93 -6.40 12.99 -4.85
C THR A 93 -5.05 13.31 -4.25
N GLY A 94 -4.06 12.43 -4.38
CA GLY A 94 -2.75 12.58 -3.75
C GLY A 94 -2.79 12.44 -2.22
N LYS A 95 -3.87 11.91 -1.65
CA LYS A 95 -3.97 11.69 -0.20
C LYS A 95 -3.29 10.39 0.20
N VAL A 96 -2.53 10.43 1.29
CA VAL A 96 -2.01 9.21 1.92
C VAL A 96 -3.19 8.46 2.54
N LEU A 97 -3.35 7.20 2.16
CA LEU A 97 -4.39 6.32 2.70
C LEU A 97 -3.90 5.73 4.03
N PRO A 98 -4.79 5.59 5.03
CA PRO A 98 -4.43 5.00 6.31
C PRO A 98 -3.94 3.56 6.16
N GLU A 99 -2.95 3.18 6.96
CA GLU A 99 -2.52 1.79 7.11
C GLU A 99 -3.58 1.06 7.97
N HIS A 100 -4.26 0.07 7.41
CA HIS A 100 -5.09 -0.85 8.18
C HIS A 100 -4.21 -2.04 8.61
N PHE A 101 -4.07 -2.20 9.93
CA PHE A 101 -3.29 -3.26 10.59
C PHE A 101 -4.09 -4.56 10.72
#